data_AF-K9SYE6-F1
#
_entry.id   AF-K9SYE6-F1
#
_cell.length_a   1.000
_cell.length_b   1.000
_cell.length_c   1.000
_cell.angle_alpha   90.00
_cell.angle_beta   90.00
_cell.angle_gamma   90.00
#
_symmetry.space_group_name_H-M   'P 1'
#
loop_
_entity.id
_entity.type
_entity.pdbx_description
1 polymer ?
#
loop_
_entity_poly.entity_id
_entity_poly.type
_entity_poly.pdbx_seq_one_letter_code
_entity_poly.pdbx_strand_id
1 'polypeptide(L)'
;MKKIPQCDRCKFNAHSNYLVCAIHPSGVEGNRCPDFLLDPEVQELLSPIGFTFIDEQLYRMPIIYPVDFEPTLERSQQWEILNTHPFFTGVCPNCGGSYPQNVKIIHYDCQSCGWMDDSLG
;
A
#
# COMPACT_ATOMS: atom_id res chain seq x y z
N MET A 1 -16.87 -24.31 -8.42
CA MET A 1 -17.31 -24.79 -7.09
C MET A 1 -17.89 -23.64 -6.29
N LYS A 2 -18.80 -23.88 -5.33
CA LYS A 2 -19.10 -22.89 -4.27
C LYS A 2 -17.78 -22.56 -3.59
N LYS A 3 -17.41 -21.27 -3.57
CA LYS A 3 -16.22 -20.82 -2.85
C LYS A 3 -16.39 -21.23 -1.39
N ILE A 4 -15.53 -22.09 -0.88
CA ILE A 4 -15.33 -22.15 0.56
C ILE A 4 -14.58 -20.87 0.94
N PRO A 5 -14.98 -20.14 1.98
CA PRO A 5 -14.40 -18.83 2.33
C PRO A 5 -12.87 -18.86 2.49
N GLN A 6 -12.30 -20.02 2.78
CA GLN A 6 -10.88 -20.23 3.02
C GLN A 6 -10.07 -20.43 1.73
N CYS A 7 -10.71 -20.48 0.55
CA CYS A 7 -10.08 -20.87 -0.71
C CYS A 7 -9.37 -19.72 -1.44
N ASP A 8 -9.63 -18.46 -1.10
CA ASP A 8 -9.08 -17.29 -1.78
C ASP A 8 -7.56 -17.12 -1.61
N ARG A 9 -6.95 -17.83 -0.64
CA ARG A 9 -5.54 -17.65 -0.23
C ARG A 9 -4.72 -18.95 -0.26
N CYS A 10 -5.23 -19.91 -1.01
CA CYS A 10 -4.69 -21.25 -1.09
C CYS A 10 -3.59 -21.31 -2.17
N LYS A 11 -2.42 -21.85 -1.82
CA LYS A 11 -1.16 -21.78 -2.58
C LYS A 11 -1.27 -22.20 -4.05
N PHE A 12 -2.17 -23.14 -4.37
CA PHE A 12 -2.37 -23.62 -5.75
C PHE A 12 -3.82 -23.51 -6.22
N ASN A 13 -4.59 -22.53 -5.71
CA ASN A 13 -5.96 -22.32 -6.18
C ASN A 13 -5.99 -21.91 -7.66
N ALA A 14 -6.20 -22.88 -8.54
CA ALA A 14 -6.24 -22.66 -9.98
C ALA A 14 -7.54 -21.98 -10.47
N HIS A 15 -8.50 -21.67 -9.58
CA HIS A 15 -9.80 -21.05 -9.87
C HIS A 15 -10.61 -21.70 -11.03
N SER A 16 -10.23 -22.91 -11.45
CA SER A 16 -10.79 -23.63 -12.60
C SER A 16 -10.77 -25.12 -12.33
N ASN A 17 -11.94 -25.76 -12.40
CA ASN A 17 -12.07 -27.20 -12.23
C ASN A 17 -11.27 -27.98 -13.28
N TYR A 18 -11.12 -27.43 -14.50
CA TYR A 18 -10.34 -28.07 -15.56
C TYR A 18 -8.85 -28.12 -15.23
N LEU A 19 -8.32 -27.06 -14.61
CA LEU A 19 -6.93 -27.01 -14.19
C LEU A 19 -6.68 -27.91 -12.97
N VAL A 20 -7.60 -27.93 -12.01
CA VAL A 20 -7.51 -28.84 -10.85
C VAL A 20 -7.53 -30.31 -11.29
N CYS A 21 -8.40 -30.69 -12.23
CA CYS A 21 -8.41 -32.05 -12.78
C CYS A 21 -7.19 -32.36 -13.66
N ALA A 22 -6.56 -31.35 -14.29
CA ALA A 22 -5.32 -31.55 -15.03
C ALA A 22 -4.13 -31.79 -14.09
N ILE A 23 -4.11 -31.11 -12.94
CA ILE A 23 -3.06 -31.25 -11.92
C ILE A 23 -3.25 -32.56 -11.12
N HIS A 24 -4.51 -32.88 -10.76
CA HIS A 24 -4.88 -34.07 -9.99
C HIS A 24 -5.87 -34.96 -10.77
N PRO A 25 -5.44 -35.63 -11.86
CA PRO A 25 -6.34 -36.40 -12.73
C PRO A 25 -6.97 -37.62 -12.05
N SER A 26 -6.31 -38.18 -11.03
CA SER A 26 -6.84 -39.28 -10.22
C SER A 26 -7.52 -38.81 -8.93
N GLY A 27 -7.66 -37.49 -8.74
CA GLY A 27 -8.04 -36.90 -7.46
C GLY A 27 -6.88 -36.83 -6.46
N VAL A 28 -7.14 -36.24 -5.31
CA VAL A 28 -6.16 -36.14 -4.21
C VAL A 28 -6.17 -37.40 -3.36
N GLU A 29 -5.00 -37.87 -2.95
CA GLU A 29 -4.90 -38.99 -2.02
C GLU A 29 -5.15 -38.50 -0.58
N GLY A 30 -6.18 -39.06 0.05
CA GLY A 30 -6.57 -38.74 1.42
C GLY A 30 -7.51 -37.55 1.55
N ASN A 31 -7.64 -37.06 2.79
CA ASN A 31 -8.61 -36.06 3.22
C ASN A 31 -8.00 -34.65 3.39
N ARG A 32 -6.79 -34.44 2.89
CA ARG A 32 -6.11 -33.14 2.83
C ARG A 32 -5.64 -32.89 1.41
N CYS A 33 -6.02 -31.75 0.83
CA CYS A 33 -5.59 -31.37 -0.51
C CYS A 33 -4.49 -30.29 -0.42
N PRO A 34 -3.29 -30.53 -0.99
CA PRO A 34 -2.19 -29.57 -0.99
C PRO A 34 -2.53 -28.23 -1.63
N ASP A 35 -3.49 -28.20 -2.55
CA ASP A 35 -3.92 -26.97 -3.21
C ASP A 35 -4.52 -25.97 -2.24
N PHE A 36 -5.06 -26.42 -1.10
CA PHE A 36 -5.67 -25.60 -0.07
C PHE A 36 -4.76 -25.22 1.09
N LEU A 37 -3.45 -25.50 0.99
CA LEU A 37 -2.49 -25.01 1.97
C LEU A 37 -2.41 -23.49 1.87
N LEU A 38 -2.46 -22.79 3.01
CA LEU A 38 -2.11 -21.38 3.10
C LEU A 38 -0.67 -21.22 2.63
N ASP A 39 -0.41 -20.24 1.77
CA ASP A 39 0.94 -19.98 1.29
C ASP A 39 1.81 -19.44 2.45
N PRO A 40 2.85 -20.19 2.89
CA PRO A 40 3.68 -19.79 4.03
C PRO A 40 4.58 -18.59 3.73
N GLU A 41 4.78 -18.23 2.45
CA GLU A 41 5.55 -17.04 2.05
C GLU A 41 4.67 -15.77 2.04
N VAL A 42 3.36 -15.95 2.15
CA VAL A 42 2.37 -14.88 2.13
C VAL A 42 2.05 -14.49 3.57
N GLN A 43 2.99 -13.81 4.22
CA GLN A 43 2.71 -13.05 5.44
C GLN A 43 2.03 -11.74 5.05
N GLU A 44 0.76 -11.79 4.62
CA GLU A 44 0.01 -10.56 4.35
C GLU A 44 -0.19 -9.81 5.67
N LEU A 45 0.60 -8.76 5.92
CA LEU A 45 0.11 -7.65 6.73
C LEU A 45 -1.04 -7.00 5.95
N LEU A 46 -2.22 -7.61 6.01
CA LEU A 46 -3.44 -7.05 5.44
C LEU A 46 -3.77 -5.77 6.18
N SER A 47 -3.56 -4.64 5.54
CA SER A 47 -4.15 -3.38 5.98
C SER A 47 -5.55 -3.23 5.37
N PRO A 48 -6.52 -2.66 6.11
CA PRO A 48 -7.79 -2.26 5.53
C PRO A 48 -7.59 -1.29 4.35
N ILE A 49 -8.55 -1.22 3.43
CA ILE A 49 -8.51 -0.28 2.30
C ILE A 49 -8.32 1.15 2.84
N GLY A 50 -7.30 1.84 2.33
CA GLY A 50 -6.93 3.19 2.79
C GLY A 50 -6.05 3.23 4.04
N PHE A 51 -5.51 2.10 4.49
CA PHE A 51 -4.56 2.02 5.59
C PHE A 51 -3.26 1.33 5.15
N THR A 52 -2.17 1.59 5.87
CA THR A 52 -0.87 0.91 5.69
C THR A 52 -0.22 0.71 7.05
N PHE A 53 0.66 -0.30 7.17
CA PHE A 53 1.53 -0.43 8.33
C PHE A 53 2.84 0.32 8.09
N ILE A 54 3.30 1.05 9.11
CA ILE A 54 4.62 1.69 9.19
C ILE A 54 5.13 1.40 10.61
N ASP A 55 6.31 0.77 10.72
CA ASP A 55 6.89 0.36 12.02
C ASP A 55 5.89 -0.38 12.93
N GLU A 56 5.19 -1.37 12.36
CA GLU A 56 4.15 -2.18 13.02
C GLU A 56 2.90 -1.41 13.50
N GLN A 57 2.80 -0.11 13.23
CA GLN A 57 1.63 0.71 13.54
C GLN A 57 0.78 0.97 12.30
N LEU A 58 -0.54 1.00 12.48
CA LEU A 58 -1.50 1.19 11.38
C LEU A 58 -1.81 2.67 11.18
N TYR A 59 -1.55 3.18 9.97
CA TYR A 59 -1.81 4.57 9.58
C TYR A 59 -2.86 4.64 8.48
N ARG A 60 -3.75 5.64 8.57
CA ARG A 60 -4.69 5.97 7.48
C ARG A 60 -3.96 6.76 6.41
N MET A 61 -3.86 6.20 5.21
CA MET A 61 -3.25 6.91 4.08
C MET A 61 -4.30 7.77 3.38
N PRO A 62 -3.98 9.05 3.08
CA PRO A 62 -4.87 9.90 2.27
C PRO A 62 -4.86 9.52 0.78
N ILE A 63 -3.88 8.71 0.34
CA ILE A 63 -3.68 8.34 -1.07
C ILE A 63 -3.73 6.82 -1.22
N ILE A 64 -4.53 6.35 -2.19
CA ILE A 64 -4.60 4.95 -2.62
C ILE A 64 -4.05 4.89 -4.04
N TYR A 65 -2.99 4.10 -4.25
CA TYR A 65 -2.43 3.87 -5.58
C TYR A 65 -3.22 2.79 -6.32
N PRO A 66 -3.35 2.88 -7.65
CA PRO A 66 -3.88 1.78 -8.44
C PRO A 66 -2.92 0.59 -8.40
N VAL A 67 -3.43 -0.61 -8.68
CA VAL A 67 -2.75 -1.90 -8.43
C VAL A 67 -1.48 -2.08 -9.26
N ASP A 68 -1.36 -1.34 -10.34
CA ASP A 68 -0.27 -1.34 -11.33
C ASP A 68 0.73 -0.19 -11.14
N PHE A 69 0.59 0.59 -10.06
CA PHE A 69 1.49 1.71 -9.78
C PHE A 69 2.50 1.37 -8.69
N GLU A 70 3.77 1.38 -9.07
CA GLU A 70 4.89 1.26 -8.14
C GLU A 70 5.37 2.67 -7.74
N PRO A 71 5.17 3.10 -6.48
CA PRO A 71 5.68 4.39 -6.04
C PRO A 71 7.22 4.36 -5.97
N THR A 72 7.84 5.47 -6.38
CA THR A 72 9.30 5.65 -6.30
C THR A 72 9.81 5.86 -4.87
N LEU A 73 8.94 6.30 -3.97
CA LEU A 73 9.25 6.55 -2.55
C LEU A 73 8.70 5.45 -1.66
N GLU A 74 9.47 5.09 -0.64
CA GLU A 74 9.00 4.19 0.42
C GLU A 74 7.84 4.80 1.21
N ARG A 75 7.05 3.95 1.88
CA ARG A 75 5.86 4.39 2.63
C ARG A 75 6.18 5.38 3.76
N SER A 76 7.29 5.18 4.46
CA SER A 76 7.77 6.08 5.51
C SER A 76 8.10 7.47 4.96
N GLN A 77 8.77 7.54 3.81
CA GLN A 77 9.10 8.79 3.12
C GLN A 77 7.83 9.51 2.65
N GLN A 78 6.86 8.78 2.09
CA GLN A 78 5.56 9.35 1.74
C GLN A 78 4.85 9.94 2.97
N TRP A 79 4.89 9.23 4.10
CA TRP A 79 4.31 9.68 5.36
C TRP A 79 4.98 10.95 5.87
N GLU A 80 6.31 11.03 5.80
CA GLU A 80 7.06 12.23 6.17
C GLU A 80 6.64 13.43 5.31
N ILE A 81 6.54 13.27 3.99
CA ILE A 81 6.09 14.34 3.08
C ILE A 81 4.68 14.81 3.45
N LEU A 82 3.75 13.89 3.69
CA LEU A 82 2.36 14.23 4.03
C LEU A 82 2.24 15.03 5.34
N ASN A 83 3.17 14.84 6.27
CA ASN A 83 3.14 15.48 7.58
C ASN A 83 4.06 16.71 7.71
N THR A 84 5.00 16.90 6.78
CA THR A 84 6.00 17.98 6.87
C THR A 84 5.89 18.97 5.71
N HIS A 85 5.46 18.53 4.52
CA HIS A 85 5.55 19.36 3.34
C HIS A 85 4.46 20.45 3.30
N PRO A 86 4.81 21.72 3.02
CA PRO A 86 3.86 22.84 3.06
C PRO A 86 2.65 22.72 2.13
N PHE A 87 2.74 21.94 1.05
CA PHE A 87 1.59 21.59 0.20
C PHE A 87 0.46 20.91 0.99
N PHE A 88 0.80 20.03 1.94
CA PHE A 88 -0.17 19.28 2.74
C PHE A 88 -0.48 19.97 4.07
N THR A 89 0.53 20.56 4.71
CA THR A 89 0.40 21.15 6.06
C THR A 89 0.00 22.63 6.04
N GLY A 90 0.27 23.33 4.94
CA GLY A 90 0.09 24.78 4.83
C GLY A 90 1.13 25.61 5.59
N VAL A 91 2.15 24.98 6.19
CA VAL A 91 3.18 25.65 7.01
C VAL A 91 4.59 25.19 6.67
N CYS A 92 5.58 26.04 6.90
CA CYS A 92 6.99 25.72 6.69
C CYS A 92 7.46 24.70 7.75
N PRO A 93 8.12 23.59 7.35
CA PRO A 93 8.57 22.57 8.29
C PRO A 93 9.67 23.07 9.24
N ASN A 94 10.45 24.08 8.84
CA ASN A 94 11.56 24.58 9.63
C ASN A 94 11.14 25.67 10.63
N CYS A 95 10.34 26.66 10.20
CA CYS A 95 10.00 27.82 11.05
C CYS A 95 8.52 27.92 11.42
N GLY A 96 7.65 27.04 10.91
CA GLY A 96 6.21 27.07 11.15
C GLY A 96 5.45 28.23 10.50
N GLY A 97 6.10 29.00 9.62
CA GLY A 97 5.48 30.11 8.89
C GLY A 97 4.36 29.62 7.98
N SER A 98 3.21 30.29 7.99
CA SER A 98 2.06 29.91 7.16
C SER A 98 2.20 30.38 5.71
N TYR A 99 1.77 29.53 4.78
CA TYR A 99 1.68 29.90 3.37
C TYR A 99 0.28 30.47 3.08
N PRO A 100 0.17 31.45 2.15
CA PRO A 100 -1.10 32.05 1.79
C PRO A 100 -2.05 31.00 1.18
N GLN A 101 -3.24 30.89 1.76
CA GLN A 101 -4.31 30.01 1.27
C GLN A 101 -4.92 30.60 -0.01
N ASN A 102 -5.33 29.74 -0.94
CA ASN A 102 -6.00 30.10 -2.20
C ASN A 102 -5.14 30.82 -3.25
N VAL A 103 -3.81 30.77 -3.14
CA VAL A 103 -2.91 31.18 -4.21
C VAL A 103 -2.34 29.94 -4.86
N LYS A 104 -2.23 29.92 -6.20
CA LYS A 104 -1.50 28.85 -6.89
C LYS A 104 -0.01 29.01 -6.62
N ILE A 105 0.49 28.24 -5.64
CA ILE A 105 1.90 28.21 -5.26
C ILE A 105 2.61 27.20 -6.17
N ILE A 106 3.67 27.65 -6.85
CA ILE A 106 4.47 26.82 -7.77
C ILE A 106 5.68 26.21 -7.02
N HIS A 107 6.25 26.97 -6.09
CA HIS A 107 7.39 26.57 -5.26
C HIS A 107 7.10 26.90 -3.80
N TYR A 108 7.43 26.00 -2.89
CA TYR A 108 7.19 26.16 -1.45
C TYR A 108 8.38 26.77 -0.70
N ASP A 109 9.20 27.58 -1.35
CA ASP A 109 10.34 28.22 -0.71
C ASP A 109 9.90 29.19 0.40
N CYS A 110 10.44 28.99 1.60
CA CYS A 110 10.09 29.79 2.76
C CYS A 110 10.88 31.10 2.78
N GLN A 111 10.18 32.22 2.57
CA GLN A 111 10.80 33.55 2.61
C GLN A 111 11.27 33.97 4.02
N SER A 112 10.77 33.35 5.08
CA SER A 112 11.10 33.73 6.46
C SER A 112 12.39 33.10 6.97
N CYS A 113 12.66 31.84 6.60
CA CYS A 113 13.83 31.10 7.12
C CYS A 113 14.74 30.52 6.02
N GLY A 114 14.43 30.74 4.74
CA GLY A 114 15.25 30.27 3.62
C GLY A 114 15.19 28.76 3.37
N TRP A 115 14.20 28.05 3.91
CA TRP A 115 13.96 26.65 3.55
C TRP A 115 13.51 26.59 2.09
N MET A 116 14.05 25.65 1.30
CA MET A 116 13.71 25.47 -0.11
C MET A 116 13.08 24.09 -0.31
N ASP A 117 12.13 24.02 -1.23
CA ASP A 117 11.46 22.77 -1.57
C ASP A 117 12.25 22.03 -2.66
N ASP A 118 12.98 20.99 -2.26
CA ASP A 118 13.76 20.13 -3.16
C ASP A 118 12.94 18.94 -3.70
N SER A 119 11.63 18.88 -3.46
CA SER A 119 10.78 17.71 -3.75
C SER A 119 10.41 17.50 -5.23
N LEU A 120 10.95 18.32 -6.15
CA LEU A 120 10.70 18.26 -7.60
C LEU A 120 12.01 18.05 -8.41
N GLY A 121 12.84 17.11 -7.97
CA GLY A 121 14.02 16.62 -8.69
C GLY A 121 13.78 15.29 -9.38
#